data_AF-A0A521NA58-F1
#
_entry.id   AF-A0A521NA58-F1
#
_cell.length_a   1.000
_cell.length_b   1.000
_cell.length_c   1.000
_cell.angle_alpha   90.00
_cell.angle_beta   90.00
_cell.angle_gamma   90.00
#
_symmetry.space_group_name_H-M   'P 1'
#
loop_
_entity.id
_entity.type
_entity.pdbx_description
1 polymer ?
#
loop_
_entity_poly.entity_id
_entity_poly.type
_entity_poly.pdbx_seq_one_letter_code
_entity_poly.pdbx_strand_id
1 'polypeptide(L)'
;MNTQKFLVSGIVGGIVCFFAGYLVYGMAMADFFSKNAGTATGVMKPMEEMVWWALIAGSIFNGLTLSYIYNKWTGISSLAAGAGAGFVLGVLITAGFDLTMLGTANIMNLQGTLVDIVCGGVMFAITGAAVGLMNGVGKKTTA
;
A
#
# COMPACT_ATOMS: atom_id res chain seq x y z
N MET A 1 13.75 -2.12 18.44
CA MET A 1 12.38 -2.40 17.94
C MET A 1 11.72 -3.38 18.88
N ASN A 2 10.48 -3.12 19.29
CA ASN A 2 9.69 -4.05 20.07
C ASN A 2 8.96 -5.00 19.08
N THR A 3 9.22 -6.30 19.16
CA THR A 3 8.68 -7.31 18.24
C THR A 3 7.15 -7.37 18.26
N GLN A 4 6.54 -7.25 19.43
CA GLN A 4 5.08 -7.22 19.56
C GLN A 4 4.49 -5.99 18.86
N LYS A 5 5.09 -4.81 19.07
CA LYS A 5 4.63 -3.59 18.37
C LYS A 5 4.76 -3.72 16.87
N PHE A 6 5.90 -4.23 16.40
CA PHE A 6 6.15 -4.48 14.98
C PHE A 6 5.08 -5.39 14.35
N LEU A 7 4.83 -6.54 14.97
CA LEU A 7 3.87 -7.52 14.45
C LEU A 7 2.44 -6.99 14.49
N VAL A 8 2.01 -6.38 15.61
CA VAL A 8 0.64 -5.90 15.76
C VAL A 8 0.35 -4.75 14.81
N SER A 9 1.20 -3.72 14.75
CA SER A 9 0.95 -2.60 13.84
C SER A 9 1.12 -3.01 12.37
N GLY A 10 2.00 -3.97 12.08
CA GLY A 10 2.16 -4.52 10.74
C GLY A 10 0.96 -5.32 10.26
N ILE A 11 0.38 -6.19 11.09
CA ILE A 11 -0.83 -6.96 10.75
C ILE A 11 -2.04 -6.04 10.59
N VAL A 12 -2.23 -5.09 11.50
CA VAL A 12 -3.30 -4.08 11.38
C VAL A 12 -3.13 -3.25 10.11
N GLY A 13 -1.90 -2.81 9.83
CA GLY A 13 -1.56 -2.16 8.57
C GLY A 13 -1.90 -3.03 7.37
N GLY A 14 -1.60 -4.32 7.43
CA GLY A 14 -1.91 -5.26 6.35
C GLY A 14 -3.40 -5.42 6.05
N ILE A 15 -4.23 -5.51 7.09
CA ILE A 15 -5.68 -5.54 6.95
C ILE A 15 -6.18 -4.25 6.32
N VAL A 16 -5.69 -3.10 6.78
CA VAL A 16 -6.04 -1.78 6.22
C VAL A 16 -5.57 -1.67 4.77
N CYS A 17 -4.38 -2.16 4.44
CA CYS A 17 -3.84 -2.15 3.08
C CYS A 17 -4.72 -2.94 2.12
N PHE A 18 -5.24 -4.11 2.54
CA PHE A 18 -6.13 -4.92 1.72
C PHE A 18 -7.42 -4.16 1.37
N PHE A 19 -8.10 -3.57 2.36
CA PHE A 19 -9.32 -2.81 2.13
C PHE A 19 -9.06 -1.49 1.40
N ALA A 20 -7.96 -0.80 1.70
CA ALA A 20 -7.55 0.40 0.98
C ALA A 20 -7.30 0.10 -0.51
N GLY A 21 -6.63 -1.01 -0.81
CA GLY A 21 -6.42 -1.48 -2.17
C GLY A 21 -7.75 -1.75 -2.89
N TYR A 22 -8.68 -2.44 -2.24
CA TYR A 22 -10.02 -2.65 -2.80
C TYR A 22 -10.77 -1.33 -3.07
N LEU A 23 -10.75 -0.38 -2.13
CA LEU A 23 -11.44 0.90 -2.28
C LEU A 23 -10.81 1.77 -3.38
N VAL A 24 -9.48 1.84 -3.44
CA VAL A 24 -8.76 2.67 -4.41
C VAL A 24 -8.87 2.05 -5.81
N TYR A 25 -8.50 0.77 -5.96
CA TYR A 25 -8.38 0.13 -7.28
C TYR A 25 -9.67 -0.56 -7.73
N GLY A 26 -10.35 -1.26 -6.82
CA GLY A 26 -11.54 -2.04 -7.14
C GLY A 26 -12.82 -1.20 -7.27
N MET A 27 -12.88 -0.05 -6.61
CA MET A 27 -14.07 0.81 -6.62
C MET A 27 -13.80 2.17 -7.28
N ALA A 28 -12.85 2.95 -6.76
CA ALA A 28 -12.68 4.33 -7.21
C ALA A 28 -12.06 4.44 -8.62
N MET A 29 -11.09 3.59 -8.94
CA MET A 29 -10.29 3.69 -10.17
C MET A 29 -10.50 2.53 -11.16
N ALA A 30 -11.43 1.62 -10.91
CA ALA A 30 -11.64 0.42 -11.74
C ALA A 30 -11.89 0.77 -13.22
N ASP A 31 -12.82 1.70 -13.48
CA ASP A 31 -13.14 2.15 -14.84
C ASP A 31 -11.98 2.89 -15.50
N PHE A 32 -11.22 3.67 -14.72
CA PHE A 32 -10.08 4.43 -15.22
C PHE A 32 -8.96 3.50 -15.68
N PHE A 33 -8.58 2.52 -14.87
CA PHE A 33 -7.54 1.56 -15.23
C PHE A 33 -7.96 0.65 -16.38
N SER A 34 -9.24 0.28 -16.47
CA SER A 34 -9.76 -0.49 -17.61
C SER A 34 -9.62 0.29 -18.93
N LYS A 35 -9.81 1.61 -18.92
CA LYS A 35 -9.64 2.48 -20.11
C LYS A 35 -8.17 2.80 -20.44
N ASN A 36 -7.26 2.63 -19.48
CA ASN A 36 -5.84 2.92 -19.62
C ASN A 36 -4.96 1.66 -19.62
N ALA A 37 -5.59 0.49 -19.80
CA ALA A 37 -4.88 -0.77 -20.00
C ALA A 37 -4.04 -0.73 -21.29
N GLY A 38 -2.92 -1.43 -21.27
CA GLY A 38 -2.07 -1.63 -22.44
C GLY A 38 -2.59 -2.74 -23.35
N THR A 39 -1.73 -3.23 -24.25
CA THR A 39 -2.10 -4.28 -25.23
C THR A 39 -1.95 -5.70 -24.69
N ALA A 40 -1.42 -5.89 -23.48
CA ALA A 40 -1.28 -7.20 -22.87
C ALA A 40 -2.66 -7.82 -22.55
N THR A 41 -2.81 -9.11 -22.82
CA THR A 41 -4.04 -9.88 -22.55
C THR A 41 -3.77 -10.94 -21.48
N GLY A 42 -4.83 -11.37 -20.76
CA GLY A 42 -4.71 -12.38 -19.71
C GLY A 42 -3.98 -11.93 -18.44
N VAL A 43 -3.90 -10.61 -18.19
CA VAL A 43 -3.17 -10.04 -17.04
C VAL A 43 -3.96 -10.20 -15.73
N MET A 44 -5.24 -9.78 -15.72
CA MET A 44 -6.08 -9.83 -14.54
C MET A 44 -6.75 -11.20 -14.40
N LYS A 45 -6.63 -11.80 -13.21
CA LYS A 45 -7.37 -13.02 -12.86
C LYS A 45 -8.84 -12.68 -12.63
N PRO A 46 -9.79 -13.48 -13.14
CA PRO A 46 -11.19 -13.37 -12.74
C PRO A 46 -11.34 -13.71 -11.26
N MET A 47 -12.43 -13.25 -10.63
CA MET A 47 -12.63 -13.35 -9.18
C MET A 47 -12.60 -14.81 -8.69
N GLU A 48 -13.10 -15.73 -9.50
CA GLU A 48 -13.15 -17.17 -9.22
C GLU A 48 -11.76 -17.82 -9.24
N GLU A 49 -10.79 -17.22 -9.93
CA GLU A 49 -9.40 -17.70 -10.04
C GLU A 49 -8.42 -16.92 -9.17
N MET A 50 -8.90 -15.94 -8.39
CA MET A 50 -8.06 -15.15 -7.49
C MET A 50 -7.44 -16.03 -6.41
N VAL A 51 -6.12 -15.91 -6.26
CA VAL A 51 -5.37 -16.61 -5.22
C VAL A 51 -5.43 -15.78 -3.93
N TRP A 52 -6.54 -15.88 -3.21
CA TRP A 52 -6.86 -15.03 -2.06
C TRP A 52 -5.79 -15.01 -0.96
N TRP A 53 -5.23 -16.18 -0.61
CA TRP A 53 -4.20 -16.24 0.42
C TRP A 53 -2.95 -15.42 0.06
N ALA A 54 -2.57 -15.39 -1.22
CA ALA A 54 -1.41 -14.67 -1.70
C ALA A 54 -1.67 -13.15 -1.69
N LEU A 55 -2.88 -12.73 -2.07
CA LEU A 55 -3.31 -11.33 -2.02
C LEU A 55 -3.33 -10.80 -0.56
N ILE A 56 -3.86 -11.60 0.37
CA ILE A 56 -3.90 -11.26 1.79
C ILE A 56 -2.48 -11.22 2.37
N ALA A 57 -1.65 -12.22 2.07
CA ALA A 57 -0.26 -12.26 2.53
C ALA A 57 0.53 -11.07 2.00
N GLY A 58 0.39 -10.72 0.70
CA GLY A 58 1.01 -9.54 0.11
C GLY A 58 0.61 -8.25 0.82
N SER A 59 -0.68 -8.10 1.14
CA SER A 59 -1.18 -6.95 1.91
C SER A 59 -0.56 -6.90 3.32
N ILE A 60 -0.45 -8.05 4.00
CA ILE A 60 0.25 -8.15 5.29
C ILE A 60 1.72 -7.74 5.17
N PHE A 61 2.44 -8.17 4.14
CA PHE A 61 3.83 -7.76 3.93
C PHE A 61 3.98 -6.26 3.64
N ASN A 62 3.03 -5.62 2.94
CA ASN A 62 3.02 -4.15 2.81
C ASN A 62 2.86 -3.46 4.16
N GLY A 63 1.92 -3.93 5.00
CA GLY A 63 1.76 -3.43 6.36
C GLY A 63 2.99 -3.63 7.24
N LEU A 64 3.61 -4.82 7.19
CA LEU A 64 4.86 -5.14 7.88
C LEU A 64 6.03 -4.27 7.39
N THR A 65 6.08 -3.96 6.10
CA THR A 65 7.13 -3.09 5.53
C THR A 65 7.08 -1.71 6.16
N LEU A 66 5.90 -1.07 6.19
CA LEU A 66 5.73 0.22 6.86
C LEU A 66 5.98 0.13 8.36
N SER A 67 5.49 -0.92 9.02
CA SER A 67 5.73 -1.16 10.45
C SER A 67 7.22 -1.28 10.78
N TYR A 68 7.97 -2.03 9.98
CA TYR A 68 9.41 -2.19 10.15
C TYR A 68 10.11 -0.82 10.04
N ILE A 69 9.83 -0.06 8.98
CA ILE A 69 10.42 1.26 8.75
C ILE A 69 10.11 2.19 9.92
N TYR A 70 8.85 2.25 10.36
CA TYR A 70 8.44 3.15 11.43
C TYR A 70 9.03 2.78 12.79
N ASN A 71 9.12 1.48 13.10
CA ASN A 71 9.65 1.04 14.39
C ASN A 71 11.18 0.98 14.45
N LYS A 72 11.85 0.73 13.31
CA LYS A 72 13.30 0.52 13.27
C LYS A 72 14.06 1.78 12.89
N TRP A 73 13.53 2.63 12.00
CA TRP A 73 14.28 3.74 11.41
C TRP A 73 13.80 5.12 11.83
N THR A 74 12.49 5.35 11.98
CA THR A 74 11.96 6.72 12.16
C THR A 74 11.31 7.00 13.51
N GLY A 75 10.83 5.97 14.21
CA GLY A 75 10.10 6.14 15.48
C GLY A 75 8.68 6.72 15.33
N ILE A 76 8.10 6.69 14.12
CA ILE A 76 6.76 7.24 13.84
C ILE A 76 5.69 6.53 14.68
N SER A 77 4.88 7.33 15.38
CA SER A 77 3.84 6.85 16.30
C SER A 77 2.60 7.75 16.34
N SER A 78 2.30 8.46 15.25
CA SER A 78 1.08 9.26 15.11
C SER A 78 0.43 9.01 13.76
N LEU A 79 -0.88 9.24 13.67
CA LEU A 79 -1.66 9.02 12.46
C LEU A 79 -1.18 9.90 11.31
N ALA A 80 -1.04 11.22 11.54
CA ALA A 80 -0.66 12.17 10.50
C ALA A 80 0.78 11.94 9.99
N ALA A 81 1.74 11.66 10.88
CA ALA A 81 3.10 11.35 10.46
C ALA A 81 3.18 10.01 9.72
N GLY A 82 2.38 9.02 10.16
CA GLY A 82 2.22 7.75 9.46
C GLY A 82 1.63 7.93 8.07
N ALA A 83 0.60 8.76 7.91
CA ALA A 83 0.01 9.06 6.61
C ALA A 83 1.00 9.71 5.65
N GLY A 84 1.71 10.75 6.10
CA GLY A 84 2.69 11.48 5.27
C GLY A 84 3.88 10.60 4.86
N ALA A 85 4.47 9.88 5.81
CA ALA A 85 5.56 8.94 5.49
C ALA A 85 5.08 7.78 4.62
N GLY A 86 3.87 7.28 4.87
CA GLY A 86 3.23 6.24 4.07
C GLY A 86 3.03 6.68 2.62
N PHE A 87 2.52 7.89 2.41
CA PHE A 87 2.35 8.45 1.07
C PHE A 87 3.65 8.50 0.28
N VAL A 88 4.71 9.07 0.88
CA VAL A 88 6.01 9.20 0.21
C VAL A 88 6.59 7.82 -0.11
N LEU A 89 6.57 6.89 0.84
CA LEU A 89 7.06 5.53 0.62
C LEU A 89 6.25 4.81 -0.45
N GLY A 90 4.93 4.95 -0.43
CA GLY A 90 4.03 4.41 -1.44
C GLY A 90 4.40 4.89 -2.83
N VAL A 91 4.46 6.21 -3.03
CA VAL A 91 4.84 6.83 -4.31
C VAL A 91 6.20 6.31 -4.80
N LEU A 92 7.20 6.22 -3.93
CA LEU A 92 8.53 5.75 -4.33
C LEU A 92 8.54 4.26 -4.73
N ILE A 93 7.83 3.42 -3.98
CA ILE A 93 7.73 1.98 -4.25
C ILE A 93 6.95 1.75 -5.55
N THR A 94 5.78 2.37 -5.70
CA THR A 94 4.96 2.20 -6.90
C THR A 94 5.60 2.85 -8.12
N ALA A 95 6.20 4.04 -8.02
CA ALA A 95 6.93 4.62 -9.15
C ALA A 95 8.07 3.72 -9.64
N GLY A 96 8.85 3.13 -8.73
CA GLY A 96 9.90 2.19 -9.10
C GLY A 96 9.36 0.97 -9.85
N PHE A 97 8.26 0.39 -9.36
CA PHE A 97 7.62 -0.77 -9.97
C PHE A 97 6.96 -0.41 -11.31
N ASP A 98 6.10 0.60 -11.33
CA ASP A 98 5.25 0.97 -12.47
C ASP A 98 6.07 1.50 -13.63
N LEU A 99 7.09 2.32 -13.39
CA LEU A 99 7.97 2.82 -14.47
C LEU A 99 8.82 1.67 -15.05
N THR A 100 9.25 0.72 -14.22
CA THR A 100 9.94 -0.48 -14.71
C THR A 100 9.00 -1.32 -15.57
N MET A 101 7.75 -1.52 -15.13
CA MET A 101 6.74 -2.25 -15.90
C MET A 101 6.39 -1.53 -17.20
N LEU A 102 6.24 -0.20 -17.19
CA LEU A 102 6.01 0.59 -18.41
C LEU A 102 7.15 0.41 -19.43
N GLY A 103 8.40 0.29 -18.96
CA GLY A 103 9.56 0.07 -19.82
C GLY A 103 9.73 -1.37 -20.31
N THR A 104 9.10 -2.36 -19.67
CA THR A 104 9.37 -3.80 -19.91
C THR A 104 8.14 -4.62 -20.31
N ALA A 105 6.93 -4.08 -20.16
CA ALA A 105 5.68 -4.78 -20.37
C ALA A 105 4.57 -3.86 -20.91
N ASN A 106 3.60 -4.43 -21.63
CA ASN A 106 2.46 -3.71 -22.21
C ASN A 106 1.22 -3.74 -21.31
N ILE A 107 1.38 -3.51 -19.99
CA ILE A 107 0.30 -3.66 -19.00
C ILE A 107 -0.60 -2.42 -18.93
N MET A 108 -0.02 -1.22 -18.95
CA MET A 108 -0.72 0.06 -18.90
C MET A 108 -0.06 1.07 -19.84
N ASN A 109 -0.83 2.05 -20.30
CA ASN A 109 -0.28 3.22 -20.97
C ASN A 109 0.36 4.19 -19.96
N LEU A 110 1.11 5.19 -20.44
CA LEU A 110 1.78 6.17 -19.58
C LEU A 110 0.81 6.91 -18.63
N GLN A 111 -0.40 7.22 -19.08
CA GLN A 111 -1.40 7.92 -18.26
C GLN A 111 -1.86 7.03 -17.10
N GLY A 112 -2.12 5.75 -17.35
CA GLY A 112 -2.43 4.74 -16.35
C GLY A 112 -1.31 4.61 -15.33
N THR A 113 -0.07 4.47 -15.79
CA THR A 113 1.13 4.40 -14.95
C THR A 113 1.24 5.59 -13.99
N LEU A 114 1.13 6.83 -14.49
CA LEU A 114 1.29 8.02 -13.64
C LEU A 114 0.19 8.14 -12.57
N VAL A 115 -1.04 7.73 -12.90
CA VAL A 115 -2.15 7.73 -11.95
C VAL A 115 -2.01 6.59 -10.93
N ASP A 116 -1.49 5.42 -11.34
CA ASP A 116 -1.22 4.31 -10.42
C ASP A 116 -0.21 4.70 -9.33
N ILE A 117 0.84 5.44 -9.70
CA ILE A 117 1.82 5.94 -8.73
C ILE A 117 1.15 6.75 -7.61
N VAL A 118 0.21 7.63 -7.97
CA VAL A 118 -0.55 8.44 -7.01
C VAL A 118 -1.52 7.56 -6.20
N CYS A 119 -2.20 6.62 -6.83
CA CYS A 119 -3.09 5.66 -6.17
C CYS A 119 -2.34 4.81 -5.13
N GLY A 120 -1.15 4.33 -5.49
CA GLY A 120 -0.23 3.64 -4.60
C GLY A 120 0.19 4.50 -3.42
N GLY A 121 0.53 5.77 -3.67
CA GLY A 121 0.75 6.77 -2.63
C GLY A 121 -0.43 6.87 -1.66
N VAL A 122 -1.66 7.03 -2.17
CA VAL A 122 -2.88 7.13 -1.34
C VAL A 122 -3.12 5.84 -0.55
N MET A 123 -2.98 4.67 -1.17
CA MET A 123 -3.15 3.37 -0.51
C MET A 123 -2.15 3.19 0.64
N PHE A 124 -0.88 3.52 0.42
CA PHE A 124 0.14 3.45 1.45
C PHE A 124 0.02 4.57 2.50
N ALA A 125 -0.57 5.72 2.16
CA ALA A 125 -0.89 6.76 3.14
C ALA A 125 -1.94 6.26 4.14
N ILE A 126 -3.02 5.63 3.66
CA ILE A 126 -4.07 5.05 4.52
C ILE A 126 -3.47 3.93 5.39
N THR A 127 -2.65 3.07 4.77
CA THR A 127 -1.95 1.99 5.48
C THR A 127 -0.99 2.53 6.53
N GLY A 128 -0.17 3.52 6.19
CA GLY A 128 0.80 4.17 7.06
C GLY A 128 0.14 4.91 8.22
N ALA A 129 -1.01 5.54 7.99
CA ALA A 129 -1.83 6.16 9.03
C ALA A 129 -2.21 5.13 10.11
N ALA A 130 -2.69 3.95 9.71
CA ALA A 130 -3.05 2.87 10.62
C ALA A 130 -1.84 2.34 11.40
N VAL A 131 -0.72 2.08 10.73
CA VAL A 131 0.53 1.62 11.37
C VAL A 131 1.04 2.66 12.38
N GLY A 132 1.07 3.93 11.99
CA GLY A 132 1.51 5.05 12.84
C GLY A 132 0.63 5.21 14.07
N LEU A 133 -0.70 5.12 13.92
CA LEU A 133 -1.64 5.12 15.03
C LEU A 133 -1.36 3.96 16.00
N MET A 134 -1.24 2.74 15.49
CA MET A 134 -0.99 1.54 16.31
C MET A 134 0.33 1.59 17.07
N ASN A 135 1.38 2.17 16.47
CA ASN A 135 2.65 2.40 17.17
C ASN A 135 2.52 3.39 18.34
N GLY A 136 1.59 4.34 18.23
CA GLY A 136 1.27 5.36 19.24
C GLY A 136 0.43 4.86 20.40
N VAL A 137 -0.33 3.78 20.22
CA VAL A 137 -1.14 3.17 21.29
C VAL A 137 -0.23 2.79 22.46
N GLY A 138 -0.57 3.30 23.66
CA GLY A 138 0.16 3.05 24.90
C GLY A 138 1.35 3.98 25.19
N LYS A 139 1.66 4.96 24.32
CA LYS A 139 2.52 6.09 24.75
C LYS A 139 1.69 6.98 25.67
N LYS A 140 2.09 7.12 26.94
CA LYS A 140 1.49 8.10 27.85
C LYS A 140 1.77 9.49 27.28
N THR A 141 0.73 10.28 27.06
CA THR A 141 0.85 11.71 26.80
C THR A 141 1.42 12.34 28.08
N THR A 142 2.71 12.67 28.09
CA THR A 142 3.24 13.59 29.10
C THR A 142 2.66 14.95 28.77
N ALA A 143 1.67 15.36 29.58
CA ALA A 143 1.21 16.73 29.67
C ALA A 143 2.30 17.60 30.33
#